data_AF-A0A160VV22-F1
#
_entry.id   AF-A0A160VV22-F1
#
_cell.length_a   1.000
_cell.length_b   1.000
_cell.length_c   1.000
_cell.angle_alpha   90.00
_cell.angle_beta   90.00
_cell.angle_gamma   90.00
#
_symmetry.space_group_name_H-M   'P 1'
#
loop_
_entity.id
_entity.type
_entity.pdbx_description
1 polymer ?
#
loop_
_entity_poly.entity_id
_entity_poly.type
_entity_poly.pdbx_seq_one_letter_code
_entity_poly.pdbx_strand_id
1 'polypeptide(L)'
;MEELKREVQEKFGIEVKGMDDAWKLVEWLEERGWVVYIITARGRKQVDAWHSNYGTLFAQFGETPNFSSILEGILRVTLLAKKLEEEGVV
;
A
#
# COMPACT_ATOMS: atom_id res chain seq x y z
N MET A 1 4.72 13.41 -2.60
CA MET A 1 3.39 13.22 -1.99
C MET A 1 2.27 13.62 -2.93
N GLU A 2 2.24 14.84 -3.48
CA GLU A 2 1.17 15.24 -4.42
C GLU A 2 1.09 14.36 -5.68
N GLU A 3 2.24 14.03 -6.27
CA GLU A 3 2.30 13.10 -7.40
C GLU A 3 1.74 11.71 -7.05
N LEU A 4 2.10 11.18 -5.88
CA LEU A 4 1.61 9.90 -5.39
C LEU A 4 0.09 9.90 -5.18
N LYS A 5 -0.46 11.01 -4.65
CA LYS A 5 -1.91 11.17 -4.50
C LYS A 5 -2.62 11.27 -5.85
N ARG A 6 -2.02 11.97 -6.82
CA ARG A 6 -2.56 12.06 -8.19
C ARG A 6 -2.61 10.69 -8.85
N GLU A 7 -1.55 9.90 -8.73
CA GLU A 7 -1.51 8.54 -9.27
C GLU A 7 -2.58 7.64 -8.64
N VAL A 8 -2.77 7.74 -7.31
CA VAL A 8 -3.86 7.04 -6.63
C VAL A 8 -5.22 7.50 -7.14
N GLN A 9 -5.42 8.80 -7.35
CA GLN A 9 -6.67 9.31 -7.89
C GLN A 9 -6.94 8.78 -9.31
N GLU A 10 -5.92 8.74 -10.17
CA GLU A 10 -6.03 8.20 -11.54
C GLU A 10 -6.35 6.70 -11.55
N LYS A 11 -5.73 5.94 -10.64
CA LYS A 11 -5.84 4.47 -10.59
C LYS A 11 -7.06 3.95 -9.84
N PHE A 12 -7.53 4.67 -8.82
CA PHE A 12 -8.60 4.21 -7.92
C PHE A 12 -9.82 5.14 -7.91
N GLY A 13 -9.75 6.33 -8.51
CA GLY A 13 -10.82 7.33 -8.45
C GLY A 13 -10.99 7.95 -7.05
N ILE A 14 -10.00 7.79 -6.16
CA ILE A 14 -10.05 8.25 -4.77
C ILE A 14 -9.17 9.49 -4.61
N GLU A 15 -9.77 10.61 -4.21
CA GLU A 15 -9.03 11.82 -3.82
C GLU A 15 -8.57 11.68 -2.35
N VAL A 16 -7.25 11.62 -2.12
CA VAL A 16 -6.69 11.39 -0.78
C VAL A 16 -6.41 12.70 -0.06
N LYS A 17 -7.30 13.12 0.84
CA LYS A 17 -7.13 14.31 1.69
C LYS A 17 -6.51 13.97 3.03
N GLY A 18 -6.83 12.80 3.58
CA GLY A 18 -6.34 12.35 4.88
C GLY A 18 -6.25 10.83 5.00
N MET A 19 -6.12 10.38 6.25
CA MET A 19 -5.99 8.95 6.57
C MET A 19 -7.31 8.19 6.33
N ASP A 20 -8.46 8.82 6.55
CA ASP A 20 -9.76 8.19 6.31
C ASP A 20 -9.96 7.80 4.83
N ASP A 21 -9.46 8.63 3.91
CA ASP A 21 -9.47 8.30 2.48
C ASP A 21 -8.47 7.20 2.13
N ALA A 22 -7.29 7.23 2.77
CA ALA A 22 -6.27 6.20 2.57
C ALA A 22 -6.70 4.85 3.14
N TRP A 23 -7.53 4.83 4.19
CA TRP A 23 -8.04 3.59 4.78
C TRP A 23 -8.91 2.80 3.79
N LYS A 24 -9.65 3.48 2.90
CA LYS A 24 -10.39 2.84 1.82
C LYS A 24 -9.49 2.01 0.88
N LEU A 25 -8.21 2.38 0.76
CA LEU A 25 -7.24 1.62 -0.02
C LEU A 25 -6.76 0.37 0.74
N VAL A 26 -6.71 0.43 2.07
CA VAL A 26 -6.45 -0.74 2.92
C VAL A 26 -7.61 -1.73 2.83
N GLU A 27 -8.85 -1.24 2.84
CA GLU A 27 -10.05 -2.06 2.62
C GLU A 27 -10.05 -2.66 1.21
N TRP A 28 -9.68 -1.88 0.19
CA TRP A 28 -9.52 -2.38 -1.18
C TRP A 28 -8.49 -3.52 -1.30
N LEU A 29 -7.40 -3.45 -0.52
CA LEU A 29 -6.39 -4.50 -0.41
C LEU A 29 -6.95 -5.75 0.27
N GLU A 30 -7.66 -5.58 1.39
CA GLU A 30 -8.33 -6.67 2.12
C GLU A 30 -9.32 -7.42 1.22
N GLU A 31 -10.18 -6.69 0.50
CA GLU A 31 -11.16 -7.25 -0.44
C GLU A 31 -10.50 -8.13 -1.53
N ARG A 32 -9.21 -7.89 -1.82
CA ARG A 32 -8.40 -8.64 -2.78
C ARG A 32 -7.51 -9.71 -2.16
N GLY A 33 -7.73 -10.04 -0.89
CA GLY A 33 -7.00 -11.10 -0.20
C GLY A 33 -5.62 -10.69 0.30
N TRP A 34 -5.27 -9.40 0.28
CA TRP A 34 -4.02 -8.93 0.86
C TRP A 34 -4.14 -8.81 2.38
N VAL A 35 -3.14 -9.32 3.10
CA VAL A 35 -2.92 -9.07 4.52
C VAL A 35 -1.99 -7.89 4.67
N VAL A 36 -2.46 -6.79 5.25
CA VAL A 36 -1.70 -5.54 5.37
C VAL A 36 -1.08 -5.41 6.77
N TYR A 37 0.22 -5.10 6.84
CA TYR A 37 0.96 -4.86 8.07
C TYR A 37 1.32 -3.38 8.19
N ILE A 38 0.79 -2.70 9.21
CA ILE A 38 1.14 -1.31 9.53
C ILE A 38 1.85 -1.28 10.88
N ILE A 39 3.12 -0.89 10.88
CA ILE A 39 3.95 -0.82 12.08
C ILE A 39 4.46 0.61 12.25
N THR A 40 4.08 1.23 13.37
CA THR A 40 4.55 2.57 13.76
C THR A 40 5.31 2.50 15.07
N ALA A 41 6.49 3.10 15.10
CA ALA A 41 7.28 3.34 16.30
C ALA A 41 8.11 4.62 16.11
N ARG A 42 8.78 5.10 17.16
CA ARG A 42 9.67 6.27 17.04
C ARG A 42 10.76 6.00 15.99
N GLY A 43 10.70 6.70 14.86
CA GLY A 43 11.63 6.53 13.74
C GLY A 43 11.31 5.38 12.77
N ARG A 44 10.19 4.66 12.97
CA ARG A 44 9.76 3.55 12.10
C ARG A 44 8.33 3.77 11.63
N LYS A 45 8.12 3.82 10.33
CA LYS A 45 6.82 3.96 9.67
C LYS A 45 6.76 2.96 8.53
N GLN A 46 6.41 1.73 8.88
CA GLN A 46 6.45 0.61 7.96
C GLN A 46 5.01 0.25 7.54
N VAL A 47 4.85 0.05 6.24
CA VAL A 47 3.64 -0.53 5.65
C VAL A 47 4.10 -1.61 4.67
N ASP A 48 3.60 -2.83 4.81
CA ASP A 48 3.85 -3.95 3.91
C ASP A 48 2.53 -4.70 3.69
N ALA A 49 2.45 -5.53 2.64
CA ALA A 49 1.29 -6.36 2.39
C ALA A 49 1.71 -7.75 1.89
N TRP A 50 0.97 -8.78 2.26
CA TRP A 50 1.20 -10.17 1.86
C TRP A 50 -0.01 -10.73 1.14
N HIS A 51 0.20 -11.47 0.05
CA HIS A 51 -0.84 -12.20 -0.65
C HIS A 51 -0.42 -13.66 -0.87
N SER A 52 -1.35 -14.62 -0.84
CA SER A 52 -1.02 -16.05 -1.00
C SER A 52 -0.40 -16.38 -2.35
N ASN A 53 -0.77 -15.65 -3.41
CA ASN A 53 -0.26 -15.85 -4.77
C ASN A 53 1.07 -15.14 -5.05
N TYR A 54 1.58 -14.33 -4.11
CA TYR A 54 2.77 -13.50 -4.35
C TYR A 54 3.83 -13.56 -3.24
N GLY A 55 3.41 -13.62 -1.97
CA GLY A 55 4.28 -13.32 -0.82
C GLY A 55 4.13 -11.88 -0.35
N THR A 56 5.06 -11.42 0.49
CA THR A 56 5.08 -10.04 1.03
C THR A 56 5.66 -9.08 -0.01
N LEU A 57 5.12 -7.89 -0.22
CA LEU A 57 5.64 -6.93 -1.22
C LEU A 57 7.12 -6.59 -1.02
N PHE A 58 7.58 -6.47 0.23
CA PHE A 58 8.97 -6.08 0.52
C PHE A 58 9.75 -7.15 1.27
N ALA A 59 9.20 -7.71 2.35
CA ALA A 59 9.97 -8.59 3.24
C ALA A 59 10.52 -9.86 2.56
N GLN A 60 9.93 -10.30 1.44
CA GLN A 60 10.39 -11.47 0.68
C GLN A 60 11.75 -11.24 0.02
N PHE A 61 12.13 -9.97 -0.18
CA PHE A 61 13.41 -9.55 -0.71
C PHE A 61 14.41 -9.15 0.40
N GLY A 62 14.07 -9.41 1.67
CA GLY A 62 14.87 -8.99 2.82
C GLY A 62 14.77 -7.49 3.14
N GLU A 63 13.83 -6.79 2.51
CA GLU A 63 13.62 -5.35 2.72
C GLU A 63 12.71 -5.10 3.93
N THR A 64 12.99 -4.01 4.66
CA THR A 64 12.11 -3.51 5.72
C THR A 64 11.70 -2.09 5.36
N PRO A 65 10.54 -1.89 4.71
CA PRO A 65 10.20 -0.59 4.16
C PRO A 65 9.97 0.41 5.30
N ASN A 66 10.59 1.59 5.19
CA ASN A 66 10.44 2.68 6.15
C ASN A 66 10.13 3.99 5.41
N PHE A 67 8.88 4.42 5.48
CA PHE A 67 8.38 5.57 4.74
C PHE A 67 8.48 6.88 5.53
N SER A 68 8.31 8.01 4.83
CA SER A 68 8.26 9.31 5.50
C SER A 68 7.00 9.46 6.38
N SER A 69 5.91 8.77 6.01
CA SER A 69 4.64 8.70 6.74
C SER A 69 3.93 7.36 6.50
N ILE A 70 3.01 6.97 7.41
CA ILE A 70 2.13 5.81 7.19
C ILE A 70 1.23 6.02 5.97
N LEU A 71 0.77 7.27 5.76
CA LEU A 71 -0.01 7.64 4.59
C LEU A 71 0.74 7.29 3.30
N GLU A 72 2.00 7.73 3.17
CA GLU A 72 2.85 7.39 2.02
C GLU A 72 2.96 5.87 1.83
N GLY A 73 3.17 5.13 2.92
CA GLY A 73 3.29 3.68 2.87
C GLY A 73 2.04 3.00 2.33
N ILE A 74 0.85 3.40 2.81
CA ILE A 74 -0.44 2.89 2.31
C ILE A 74 -0.59 3.16 0.82
N LEU A 75 -0.35 4.39 0.36
CA LEU A 75 -0.51 4.74 -1.05
C LEU A 75 0.44 3.92 -1.95
N ARG A 76 1.71 3.78 -1.57
CA ARG A 76 2.71 3.02 -2.34
C ARG A 76 2.41 1.53 -2.38
N VAL A 77 2.09 0.94 -1.22
CA VAL A 77 1.72 -0.48 -1.12
C VAL A 77 0.51 -0.79 -1.98
N THR A 78 -0.51 0.07 -1.94
CA THR A 78 -1.73 -0.14 -2.72
C THR A 78 -1.45 -0.03 -4.22
N LEU A 79 -0.66 0.97 -4.67
CA LEU A 79 -0.28 1.11 -6.07
C LEU A 79 0.52 -0.09 -6.58
N LEU A 80 1.45 -0.61 -5.77
CA LEU A 80 2.21 -1.82 -6.12
C LEU A 80 1.30 -3.04 -6.25
N ALA A 81 0.41 -3.26 -5.28
CA ALA A 81 -0.56 -4.36 -5.34
C ALA A 81 -1.47 -4.26 -6.57
N LYS A 82 -1.96 -3.06 -6.90
CA LYS A 82 -2.76 -2.83 -8.11
C LYS A 82 -1.98 -3.12 -9.38
N LYS A 83 -0.70 -2.74 -9.44
CA LYS A 83 0.16 -3.06 -10.58
C LYS A 83 0.27 -4.58 -10.77
N LEU A 84 0.44 -5.34 -9.69
CA LEU A 84 0.49 -6.81 -9.73
C LEU A 84 -0.84 -7.43 -10.20
N GLU A 85 -1.97 -6.88 -9.77
CA GLU A 85 -3.31 -7.27 -10.25
C GLU A 85 -3.47 -6.97 -11.75
N GLU A 86 -3.07 -5.78 -12.21
CA GLU A 86 -3.10 -5.37 -13.63
C GLU A 86 -2.19 -6.24 -14.51
N GLU A 87 -1.10 -6.77 -13.96
CA GLU A 87 -0.16 -7.68 -14.63
C GLU A 87 -0.59 -9.16 -14.55
N GLY A 88 -1.69 -9.47 -13.85
CA GLY A 88 -2.21 -10.83 -13.68
C GLY A 88 -1.33 -11.73 -12.79
N VAL A 89 -0.51 -11.11 -11.93
CA VAL A 89 0.35 -11.82 -10.96
C VAL A 89 -0.45 -12.24 -9.73
N VAL A 90 -1.38 -11.37 -9.30
CA VAL A 90 -2.26 -11.57 -8.14
C VAL A 90 -3.71 -11.59 -8.55
#